data_AF-A0A9E0HJE9-F1
#
_entry.id   AF-A0A9E0HJE9-F1
#
_cell.length_a   1.000
_cell.length_b   1.000
_cell.length_c   1.000
_cell.angle_alpha   90.00
_cell.angle_beta   90.00
_cell.angle_gamma   90.00
#
_symmetry.space_group_name_H-M   'P 1'
#
loop_
_entity.id
_entity.type
_entity.pdbx_description
1 polymer ?
#
loop_
_entity_poly.entity_id
_entity_poly.type
_entity_poly.pdbx_seq_one_letter_code
_entity_poly.pdbx_strand_id
1 'polypeptide(L)'
;MPRFLAILLPVLFFATAVAAQSFVAPQPLGGKQAVTWLLEQEQRFPAEALASGINGEVVVAFKVLADGTSSQLRVQIPLEPGCDAEAVRLARMIRWKPASVGGTVLDSDHSLAIPFSAKRFNKLHGKDAPCPTLPADRPADSSNSLYTDRQVDTLAAPRIDGGLYALPSFLAANLNYPPEAFRLDIQGKVSIEFVVETSGSVSNLRTLNFLGGGCDEEAMRLARTICWAPALKNGRRVRSIMKLDIVFRLDPSRR
;
A
#
# COMPACT_ATOMS: atom_id res chain seq x y z
N MET A 1 69.08 50.59 -10.17
CA MET A 1 68.62 49.33 -9.58
C MET A 1 67.10 49.42 -9.34
N PRO A 2 66.24 48.75 -10.11
CA PRO A 2 64.81 48.80 -9.86
C PRO A 2 64.42 47.70 -8.86
N ARG A 3 63.66 48.09 -7.83
CA ARG A 3 63.10 47.21 -6.79
C ARG A 3 61.78 46.62 -7.31
N PHE A 4 61.66 45.29 -7.38
CA PHE A 4 60.39 44.61 -7.62
C PHE A 4 59.60 44.51 -6.30
N LEU A 5 58.39 45.08 -6.29
CA LEU A 5 57.43 44.95 -5.20
C LEU A 5 56.67 43.63 -5.40
N ALA A 6 56.98 42.60 -4.60
CA ALA A 6 56.24 41.34 -4.61
C ALA A 6 54.93 41.51 -3.81
N ILE A 7 53.79 41.51 -4.51
CA ILE A 7 52.46 41.52 -3.89
C ILE A 7 52.04 40.06 -3.64
N LEU A 8 51.98 39.68 -2.37
CA LEU A 8 51.55 38.35 -1.93
C LEU A 8 50.03 38.36 -1.74
N LEU A 9 49.29 37.73 -2.64
CA LEU A 9 47.83 37.60 -2.56
C LEU A 9 47.47 36.42 -1.63
N PRO A 10 46.64 36.62 -0.58
CA PRO A 10 46.22 35.53 0.29
C PRO A 10 45.17 34.68 -0.44
N VAL A 11 45.46 33.39 -0.62
CA VAL A 11 44.49 32.40 -1.11
C VAL A 11 43.50 32.12 0.02
N LEU A 12 42.31 32.70 -0.08
CA LEU A 12 41.21 32.43 0.83
C LEU A 12 40.62 31.04 0.51
N PHE A 13 40.90 30.05 1.36
CA PHE A 13 40.21 28.77 1.31
C PHE A 13 38.78 28.94 1.83
N PHE A 14 37.81 29.02 0.92
CA PHE A 14 36.40 28.84 1.28
C PHE A 14 36.16 27.35 1.56
N ALA A 15 36.14 26.97 2.85
CA ALA A 15 35.60 25.68 3.26
C ALA A 15 34.09 25.68 3.00
N THR A 16 33.66 25.01 1.93
CA THR A 16 32.24 24.76 1.70
C THR A 16 31.78 23.74 2.74
N ALA A 17 30.92 24.19 3.65
CA ALA A 17 30.22 23.27 4.55
C ALA A 17 29.30 22.40 3.68
N VAL A 18 29.69 21.14 3.47
CA VAL A 18 28.81 20.13 2.89
C VAL A 18 27.71 19.90 3.91
N ALA A 19 26.52 20.47 3.68
CA ALA A 19 25.34 20.09 4.42
C ALA A 19 25.09 18.60 4.14
N ALA A 20 25.27 17.75 5.17
CA ALA A 20 24.97 16.33 5.06
C ALA A 20 23.48 16.19 4.70
N GLN A 21 23.21 15.87 3.43
CA GLN A 21 21.85 15.67 2.96
C GLN A 21 21.24 14.48 3.70
N SER A 22 20.06 14.66 4.29
CA SER A 22 19.44 13.62 5.11
C SER A 22 18.99 12.44 4.23
N PHE A 23 19.41 11.24 4.64
CA PHE A 23 18.93 9.99 4.06
C PHE A 23 17.53 9.66 4.57
N VAL A 24 16.62 9.34 3.66
CA VAL A 24 15.28 8.83 3.93
C VAL A 24 15.23 7.39 3.45
N ALA A 25 15.00 6.46 4.39
CA ALA A 25 14.84 5.04 4.10
C ALA A 25 13.60 4.77 3.22
N PRO A 26 13.57 3.66 2.46
CA PRO A 26 12.39 3.31 1.69
C PRO A 26 11.21 3.03 2.61
N GLN A 27 9.99 3.36 2.16
CA GLN A 27 8.77 3.19 2.95
C GLN A 27 7.70 2.48 2.14
N PRO A 28 6.92 1.56 2.72
CA PRO A 28 5.75 1.01 2.05
C PRO A 28 4.79 2.12 1.65
N LEU A 29 4.19 1.99 0.47
CA LEU A 29 3.14 2.88 0.01
C LEU A 29 1.90 2.70 0.91
N GLY A 30 1.42 3.79 1.53
CA GLY A 30 0.37 3.73 2.55
C GLY A 30 0.88 3.40 3.96
N GLY A 31 2.19 3.26 4.14
CA GLY A 31 2.82 3.03 5.44
C GLY A 31 2.61 1.62 5.99
N LYS A 32 3.00 1.42 7.26
CA LYS A 32 2.96 0.10 7.91
C LYS A 32 1.56 -0.49 7.98
N GLN A 33 0.54 0.36 8.14
CA GLN A 33 -0.86 -0.07 8.24
C GLN A 33 -1.34 -0.73 6.94
N ALA A 34 -1.00 -0.18 5.77
CA ALA A 34 -1.32 -0.77 4.48
C ALA A 34 -0.68 -2.16 4.28
N VAL A 35 0.54 -2.34 4.78
CA VAL A 35 1.20 -3.65 4.79
C VAL A 35 0.45 -4.63 5.68
N THR A 36 0.13 -4.23 6.92
CA THR A 36 -0.65 -5.07 7.84
C THR A 36 -1.97 -5.53 7.21
N TRP A 37 -2.71 -4.63 6.58
CA TRP A 37 -3.97 -4.97 5.92
C TRP A 37 -3.80 -5.88 4.71
N LEU A 38 -2.74 -5.69 3.92
CA LEU A 38 -2.39 -6.59 2.83
C LEU A 38 -2.15 -8.00 3.37
N LEU A 39 -1.32 -8.13 4.42
CA LEU A 39 -1.03 -9.43 5.02
C LEU A 39 -2.28 -10.11 5.57
N GLU A 40 -3.19 -9.36 6.22
CA GLU A 40 -4.44 -9.90 6.75
C GLU A 40 -5.40 -10.45 5.67
N GLN A 41 -5.34 -9.94 4.44
CA GLN A 41 -6.27 -10.32 3.37
C GLN A 41 -5.66 -11.29 2.37
N GLU A 42 -4.37 -11.14 2.09
CA GLU A 42 -3.70 -11.88 1.03
C GLU A 42 -2.85 -13.04 1.54
N GLN A 43 -2.52 -13.13 2.84
CA GLN A 43 -1.68 -14.22 3.35
C GLN A 43 -2.36 -15.58 3.18
N ARG A 44 -1.71 -16.45 2.43
CA ARG A 44 -2.08 -17.86 2.24
C ARG A 44 -1.31 -18.69 3.24
N PHE A 45 -1.93 -18.96 4.39
CA PHE A 45 -1.28 -19.75 5.44
C PHE A 45 -1.09 -21.20 4.99
N PRO A 46 0.15 -21.74 4.95
CA PRO A 46 0.39 -23.13 4.57
C PRO A 46 -0.33 -24.10 5.51
N ALA A 47 -0.94 -25.16 4.96
CA ALA A 47 -1.74 -26.10 5.75
C ALA A 47 -0.90 -26.81 6.84
N GLU A 48 0.35 -27.16 6.51
CA GLU A 48 1.32 -27.79 7.42
C GLU A 48 1.69 -26.86 8.58
N ALA A 49 2.01 -25.60 8.26
CA ALA A 49 2.25 -24.54 9.23
C ALA A 49 1.07 -24.33 10.18
N LEU A 50 -0.15 -24.33 9.61
CA LEU A 50 -1.38 -24.08 10.35
C LEU A 50 -1.68 -25.23 11.31
N ALA A 51 -1.55 -26.47 10.84
CA ALA A 51 -1.74 -27.69 11.63
C ALA A 51 -0.74 -27.79 12.79
N SER A 52 0.50 -27.34 12.55
CA SER A 52 1.57 -27.33 13.55
C SER A 52 1.47 -26.15 14.54
N GLY A 53 0.50 -25.24 14.36
CA GLY A 53 0.30 -24.10 15.25
C GLY A 53 1.43 -23.08 15.20
N ILE A 54 2.10 -22.91 14.05
CA ILE A 54 3.28 -22.06 13.92
C ILE A 54 3.00 -20.63 14.37
N ASN A 55 3.98 -20.08 15.10
CA ASN A 55 4.02 -18.69 15.51
C ASN A 55 5.46 -18.17 15.39
N GLY A 56 5.71 -17.34 14.39
CA GLY A 56 7.02 -16.79 14.10
C GLY A 56 6.96 -15.74 12.98
N GLU A 57 8.10 -15.39 12.42
CA GLU A 57 8.20 -14.46 11.30
C GLU A 57 9.24 -14.92 10.30
N VAL A 58 8.99 -14.64 9.02
CA VAL A 58 9.97 -14.79 7.95
C VAL A 58 10.51 -13.42 7.62
N VAL A 59 11.82 -13.23 7.63
CA VAL A 59 12.44 -11.98 7.19
C VAL A 59 12.88 -12.11 5.75
N VAL A 60 12.30 -11.28 4.88
CA VAL A 60 12.63 -11.21 3.46
C VAL A 60 13.51 -9.98 3.22
N ALA A 61 14.70 -10.18 2.67
CA ALA A 61 15.58 -9.11 2.22
C ALA A 61 15.41 -8.88 0.71
N PHE A 62 15.44 -7.62 0.28
CA PHE A 62 15.24 -7.22 -1.12
C PHE A 62 15.84 -5.85 -1.37
N LYS A 63 15.94 -5.49 -2.64
CA LYS A 63 16.33 -4.15 -3.08
C LYS A 63 15.09 -3.38 -3.49
N VAL A 64 14.90 -2.19 -2.92
CA VAL A 64 13.92 -1.22 -3.39
C VAL A 64 14.60 -0.38 -4.45
N LEU A 65 14.07 -0.38 -5.68
CA LEU A 65 14.59 0.37 -6.80
C LEU A 65 14.07 1.82 -6.78
N ALA A 66 14.79 2.72 -7.45
CA ALA A 66 14.43 4.13 -7.57
C ALA A 66 13.05 4.38 -8.21
N ASP A 67 12.51 3.42 -8.97
CA ASP A 67 11.16 3.47 -9.54
C ASP A 67 10.04 3.05 -8.55
N GLY A 68 10.41 2.64 -7.33
CA GLY A 68 9.49 2.19 -6.28
C GLY A 68 9.10 0.71 -6.37
N THR A 69 9.69 -0.06 -7.29
CA THR A 69 9.53 -1.52 -7.37
C THR A 69 10.55 -2.25 -6.48
N SER A 70 10.31 -3.53 -6.21
CA SER A 70 11.22 -4.38 -5.46
C SER A 70 11.85 -5.46 -6.34
N SER A 71 13.13 -5.74 -6.12
CA SER A 71 13.90 -6.77 -6.82
C SER A 71 14.77 -7.57 -5.86
N GLN A 72 15.36 -8.67 -6.34
CA GLN A 72 16.30 -9.50 -5.55
C GLN A 72 15.73 -10.02 -4.21
N LEU A 73 14.43 -10.33 -4.19
CA LEU A 73 13.77 -10.87 -3.00
C LEU A 73 14.37 -12.22 -2.63
N ARG A 74 14.88 -12.32 -1.40
CA ARG A 74 15.45 -13.54 -0.83
C ARG A 74 15.05 -13.67 0.64
N VAL A 75 14.90 -14.89 1.10
CA VAL A 75 14.66 -15.17 2.52
C VAL A 75 15.98 -14.98 3.27
N GLN A 76 15.97 -14.11 4.27
CA GLN A 76 17.10 -13.85 5.16
C GLN A 76 16.98 -14.64 6.46
N ILE A 77 15.78 -14.68 7.06
CA ILE A 77 15.47 -15.51 8.23
C ILE A 77 14.30 -16.41 7.84
N PRO A 78 14.54 -17.72 7.64
CA PRO A 78 13.50 -18.68 7.29
C PRO A 78 12.68 -19.11 8.52
N LEU A 79 11.49 -19.64 8.27
CA LEU A 79 10.64 -20.27 9.28
C LEU A 79 10.27 -21.70 8.89
N GLU A 80 9.65 -21.86 7.73
CA GLU A 80 9.25 -23.13 7.14
C GLU A 80 9.10 -22.94 5.62
N PRO A 81 9.43 -23.92 4.77
CA PRO A 81 9.42 -23.73 3.31
C PRO A 81 8.13 -23.14 2.73
N GLY A 82 6.97 -23.54 3.25
CA GLY A 82 5.68 -22.97 2.83
C GLY A 82 5.52 -21.50 3.23
N CYS A 83 5.90 -21.16 4.47
CA CYS A 83 5.86 -19.78 4.98
C CYS A 83 6.87 -18.89 4.24
N ASP A 84 8.05 -19.42 3.95
CA ASP A 84 9.13 -18.75 3.25
C ASP A 84 8.71 -18.34 1.83
N ALA A 85 8.14 -19.28 1.06
CA ALA A 85 7.63 -19.02 -0.27
C ALA A 85 6.48 -17.98 -0.26
N GLU A 86 5.58 -18.10 0.71
CA GLU A 86 4.46 -17.17 0.87
C GLU A 86 4.92 -15.77 1.28
N ALA A 87 5.94 -15.65 2.14
CA ALA A 87 6.53 -14.39 2.54
C ALA A 87 7.13 -13.64 1.34
N VAL A 88 7.87 -14.35 0.48
CA VAL A 88 8.41 -13.77 -0.76
C VAL A 88 7.30 -13.30 -1.69
N ARG A 89 6.19 -14.05 -1.80
CA ARG A 89 5.03 -13.66 -2.61
C ARG A 89 4.40 -12.36 -2.10
N LEU A 90 4.13 -12.28 -0.80
CA LEU A 90 3.53 -11.10 -0.16
C LEU A 90 4.44 -9.86 -0.27
N ALA A 91 5.74 -10.03 -0.05
CA ALA A 91 6.72 -8.95 -0.20
C ALA A 91 6.74 -8.36 -1.63
N ARG A 92 6.47 -9.18 -2.65
CA ARG A 92 6.36 -8.74 -4.06
C ARG A 92 5.09 -7.91 -4.34
N MET A 93 4.06 -8.04 -3.52
CA MET A 93 2.80 -7.31 -3.72
C MET A 93 2.84 -5.88 -3.20
N ILE A 94 3.77 -5.58 -2.29
CA ILE A 94 3.93 -4.26 -1.65
C ILE A 94 4.60 -3.28 -2.60
N ARG A 95 4.01 -2.10 -2.75
CA ARG A 95 4.57 -0.95 -3.48
C ARG A 95 5.41 -0.12 -2.52
N TRP A 96 6.50 0.47 -3.00
CA TRP A 96 7.44 1.22 -2.17
C TRP A 96 7.55 2.67 -2.63
N LYS A 97 7.73 3.57 -1.66
CA LYS A 97 8.41 4.83 -1.87
C LYS A 97 9.91 4.54 -1.78
N PRO A 98 10.71 4.86 -2.80
CA PRO A 98 12.15 4.57 -2.80
C PRO A 98 12.87 5.38 -1.72
N ALA A 99 14.09 4.93 -1.40
CA ALA A 99 14.98 5.74 -0.56
C ALA A 99 15.35 7.03 -1.29
N SER A 100 15.64 8.09 -0.53
CA SER A 100 16.15 9.32 -1.10
C SER A 100 17.20 9.99 -0.24
N VAL A 101 18.12 10.71 -0.88
CA VAL A 101 19.11 11.58 -0.23
C VAL A 101 19.00 12.94 -0.88
N GLY A 102 18.69 13.96 -0.07
CA GLY A 102 18.51 15.32 -0.60
C GLY A 102 17.45 15.44 -1.70
N GLY A 103 16.43 14.56 -1.68
CA GLY A 103 15.38 14.52 -2.70
C GLY A 103 15.69 13.68 -3.94
N THR A 104 16.94 13.20 -4.10
CA THR A 104 17.31 12.28 -5.19
C THR A 104 16.99 10.86 -4.77
N VAL A 105 16.15 10.17 -5.54
CA VAL A 105 15.80 8.76 -5.28
C VAL A 105 16.94 7.83 -5.67
N LEU A 106 17.10 6.74 -4.92
CA LEU A 106 18.16 5.76 -5.16
C LEU A 106 17.72 4.34 -4.81
N ASP A 107 18.43 3.38 -5.37
CA ASP A 107 18.28 1.97 -5.04
C ASP A 107 18.85 1.68 -3.65
N SER A 108 18.08 1.03 -2.80
CA SER A 108 18.50 0.71 -1.43
C SER A 108 18.09 -0.69 -1.01
N ASP A 109 18.96 -1.39 -0.28
CA ASP A 109 18.60 -2.64 0.36
C ASP A 109 17.64 -2.42 1.53
N HIS A 110 16.68 -3.33 1.68
CA HIS A 110 15.69 -3.30 2.75
C HIS A 110 15.31 -4.71 3.17
N SER A 111 14.69 -4.84 4.34
CA SER A 111 14.13 -6.09 4.82
C SER A 111 12.74 -5.88 5.41
N LEU A 112 11.90 -6.92 5.30
CA LEU A 112 10.55 -6.93 5.83
C LEU A 112 10.34 -8.24 6.61
N ALA A 113 9.93 -8.11 7.87
CA ALA A 113 9.46 -9.21 8.68
C ALA A 113 7.98 -9.48 8.38
N ILE A 114 7.67 -10.71 7.97
CA ILE A 114 6.31 -11.15 7.68
C ILE A 114 5.89 -12.15 8.76
N PRO A 115 4.96 -11.79 9.65
CA PRO A 115 4.53 -12.67 10.73
C PRO A 115 3.63 -13.79 10.21
N PHE A 116 3.84 -14.99 10.74
CA PHE A 116 2.97 -16.15 10.59
C PHE A 116 2.50 -16.56 11.99
N SER A 117 1.20 -16.41 12.25
CA SER A 117 0.58 -16.81 13.52
C SER A 117 -0.71 -17.57 13.26
N ALA A 118 -0.69 -18.89 13.47
CA ALA A 118 -1.86 -19.76 13.29
C ALA A 118 -3.07 -19.27 14.11
N LYS A 119 -2.83 -18.80 15.34
CA LYS A 119 -3.88 -18.25 16.20
C LYS A 119 -4.53 -17.00 15.60
N ARG A 120 -3.72 -16.06 15.09
CA ARG A 120 -4.23 -14.83 14.45
C ARG A 120 -4.96 -15.16 13.16
N PHE A 121 -4.41 -16.07 12.35
CA PHE A 121 -5.02 -16.53 11.11
C PHE A 121 -6.40 -17.14 11.37
N ASN A 122 -6.52 -18.10 12.29
CA ASN A 122 -7.80 -18.71 12.66
C ASN A 122 -8.79 -17.68 13.22
N LYS A 123 -8.34 -16.68 13.97
CA LYS A 123 -9.21 -15.61 14.47
C LYS A 123 -9.78 -14.74 13.33
N LEU A 124 -8.97 -14.46 12.31
CA LEU A 124 -9.36 -13.62 11.17
C LEU A 124 -10.21 -14.38 10.14
N HIS A 125 -9.94 -15.66 9.93
CA HIS A 125 -10.59 -16.48 8.90
C HIS A 125 -11.60 -17.50 9.44
N GLY A 126 -11.80 -17.56 10.76
CA GLY A 126 -12.76 -18.47 11.40
C GLY A 126 -14.21 -17.98 11.40
N LYS A 127 -14.49 -16.81 10.80
CA LYS A 127 -15.86 -16.28 10.58
C LYS A 127 -16.04 -16.04 9.07
N ASP A 128 -17.30 -16.08 8.62
CA ASP A 128 -17.71 -16.02 7.21
C ASP A 128 -16.86 -15.07 6.36
N ALA A 129 -16.50 -15.53 5.16
CA ALA A 129 -15.74 -14.73 4.22
C ALA A 129 -16.48 -13.40 3.95
N PRO A 130 -15.86 -12.23 4.18
CA PRO A 130 -16.53 -10.93 4.06
C PRO A 130 -17.15 -10.67 2.68
N CYS A 131 -16.60 -11.32 1.65
CA CYS A 131 -17.06 -11.23 0.27
C CYS A 131 -17.24 -12.62 -0.31
N PRO A 132 -18.30 -12.86 -1.12
CA PRO A 132 -18.45 -14.13 -1.81
C PRO A 132 -17.25 -14.39 -2.73
N THR A 133 -16.90 -15.66 -2.93
CA THR A 133 -15.82 -16.04 -3.84
C THR A 133 -16.10 -15.57 -5.27
N LEU A 134 -15.04 -15.16 -5.97
CA LEU A 134 -15.15 -14.78 -7.37
C LEU A 134 -15.42 -16.03 -8.24
N PRO A 135 -16.18 -15.89 -9.33
CA PRO A 135 -16.38 -16.98 -10.28
C PRO A 135 -15.05 -17.55 -10.79
N ALA A 136 -14.99 -18.88 -10.92
CA ALA A 136 -13.78 -19.60 -11.32
C ALA A 136 -13.54 -19.58 -12.85
N ASP A 137 -14.45 -19.00 -13.62
CA ASP A 137 -14.40 -18.91 -15.08
C ASP A 137 -13.22 -18.06 -15.59
N ARG A 138 -12.74 -17.12 -14.78
CA ARG A 138 -11.63 -16.22 -15.11
C ARG A 138 -10.41 -16.53 -14.26
N PRO A 139 -9.31 -17.06 -14.84
CA PRO A 139 -8.10 -17.33 -14.07
C PRO A 139 -7.45 -16.03 -13.60
N ALA A 140 -6.83 -16.07 -12.42
CA ALA A 140 -6.03 -14.96 -11.91
C ALA A 140 -4.68 -14.89 -12.63
N ASP A 141 -4.25 -13.70 -12.99
CA ASP A 141 -2.88 -13.47 -13.43
C ASP A 141 -1.90 -13.69 -12.26
N SER A 142 -0.80 -14.40 -12.55
CA SER A 142 0.26 -14.71 -11.60
C SER A 142 1.53 -13.90 -11.84
N SER A 143 1.56 -13.03 -12.87
CA SER A 143 2.74 -12.23 -13.20
C SER A 143 3.03 -11.12 -12.19
N ASN A 144 2.05 -10.80 -11.33
CA ASN A 144 2.08 -9.68 -10.38
C ASN A 144 2.16 -8.30 -11.06
N SER A 145 1.90 -8.23 -12.37
CA SER A 145 1.83 -6.98 -13.13
C SER A 145 0.71 -6.10 -12.60
N LEU A 146 1.01 -4.81 -12.44
CA LEU A 146 0.06 -3.80 -11.99
C LEU A 146 -0.37 -2.93 -13.17
N TYR A 147 -1.67 -2.86 -13.41
CA TYR A 147 -2.25 -2.11 -14.51
C TYR A 147 -2.96 -0.84 -14.04
N THR A 148 -3.08 0.11 -14.96
CA THR A 148 -3.94 1.31 -14.82
C THR A 148 -5.23 1.11 -15.60
N ASP A 149 -6.22 1.97 -15.34
CA ASP A 149 -7.53 1.97 -16.00
C ASP A 149 -7.47 1.92 -17.54
N ARG A 150 -6.44 2.52 -18.14
CA ARG A 150 -6.27 2.55 -19.61
C ARG A 150 -5.67 1.28 -20.21
N GLN A 151 -5.19 0.37 -19.37
CA GLN A 151 -4.43 -0.82 -19.78
C GLN A 151 -5.22 -2.12 -19.61
N VAL A 152 -6.48 -2.05 -19.18
CA VAL A 152 -7.37 -3.19 -18.90
C VAL A 152 -8.59 -3.13 -19.80
N ASP A 153 -9.17 -4.29 -20.10
CA ASP A 153 -10.37 -4.43 -20.93
C ASP A 153 -11.64 -4.13 -20.12
N THR A 154 -11.59 -4.38 -18.81
CA THR A 154 -12.69 -4.08 -17.88
C THR A 154 -12.10 -3.53 -16.59
N LEU A 155 -12.64 -2.41 -16.12
CA LEU A 155 -12.23 -1.78 -14.87
C LEU A 155 -12.58 -2.64 -13.66
N ALA A 156 -11.82 -2.48 -12.58
CA ALA A 156 -12.26 -2.96 -11.28
C ALA A 156 -13.51 -2.19 -10.85
N ALA A 157 -14.45 -2.88 -10.22
CA ALA A 157 -15.76 -2.32 -9.88
C ALA A 157 -16.28 -2.89 -8.54
N PRO A 158 -17.05 -2.12 -7.76
CA PRO A 158 -17.64 -2.64 -6.55
C PRO A 158 -18.72 -3.66 -6.90
N ARG A 159 -18.78 -4.75 -6.15
CA ARG A 159 -19.80 -5.80 -6.25
C ARG A 159 -21.03 -5.42 -5.42
N ILE A 160 -21.63 -4.32 -5.82
CA ILE A 160 -22.89 -3.79 -5.29
C ILE A 160 -23.88 -3.70 -6.45
N ASP A 161 -25.18 -3.71 -6.14
CA ASP A 161 -26.21 -3.52 -7.16
C ASP A 161 -26.04 -2.15 -7.83
N GLY A 162 -25.91 -2.14 -9.16
CA GLY A 162 -25.58 -0.93 -9.93
C GLY A 162 -24.08 -0.62 -10.05
N GLY A 163 -23.20 -1.42 -9.44
CA GLY A 163 -21.75 -1.32 -9.60
C GLY A 163 -21.20 0.08 -9.29
N LEU A 164 -20.32 0.59 -10.17
CA LEU A 164 -19.73 1.93 -10.00
C LEU A 164 -20.77 3.05 -9.94
N TYR A 165 -21.93 2.92 -10.58
CA TYR A 165 -22.97 3.95 -10.59
C TYR A 165 -23.66 4.12 -9.23
N ALA A 166 -23.78 3.03 -8.46
CA ALA A 166 -24.39 3.04 -7.13
C ALA A 166 -23.39 3.35 -6.01
N LEU A 167 -22.10 3.39 -6.32
CA LEU A 167 -21.03 3.58 -5.34
C LEU A 167 -21.20 4.86 -4.50
N PRO A 168 -21.57 6.03 -5.05
CA PRO A 168 -21.76 7.23 -4.23
C PRO A 168 -22.86 7.06 -3.17
N SER A 169 -23.98 6.42 -3.53
CA SER A 169 -25.08 6.15 -2.61
C SER A 169 -24.68 5.13 -1.53
N PHE A 170 -23.96 4.08 -1.92
CA PHE A 170 -23.42 3.11 -0.97
C PHE A 170 -22.48 3.79 0.03
N LEU A 171 -21.56 4.63 -0.44
CA LEU A 171 -20.63 5.34 0.43
C LEU A 171 -21.37 6.26 1.40
N ALA A 172 -22.32 7.06 0.90
CA ALA A 172 -23.11 7.96 1.75
C ALA A 172 -23.90 7.21 2.83
N ALA A 173 -24.45 6.03 2.51
CA ALA A 173 -25.21 5.22 3.45
C ALA A 173 -24.34 4.53 4.52
N ASN A 174 -23.06 4.27 4.23
CA ASN A 174 -22.15 3.54 5.11
C ASN A 174 -21.10 4.44 5.79
N LEU A 175 -21.08 5.74 5.47
CA LEU A 175 -20.13 6.71 6.00
C LEU A 175 -20.46 7.05 7.45
N ASN A 176 -19.50 6.80 8.33
CA ASN A 176 -19.53 7.23 9.72
C ASN A 176 -18.72 8.52 9.85
N TYR A 177 -19.41 9.64 10.02
CA TYR A 177 -18.72 10.92 10.18
C TYR A 177 -17.88 10.92 11.47
N PRO A 178 -16.56 11.13 11.39
CA PRO A 178 -15.72 11.10 12.59
C PRO A 178 -16.13 12.17 13.62
N PRO A 179 -16.22 11.83 14.92
CA PRO A 179 -16.63 12.80 15.95
C PRO A 179 -15.72 14.02 16.07
N GLU A 180 -14.42 13.85 15.79
CA GLU A 180 -13.48 14.98 15.78
C GLU A 180 -13.71 15.91 14.60
N ALA A 181 -13.84 15.37 13.39
CA ALA A 181 -14.20 16.15 12.21
C ALA A 181 -15.55 16.88 12.37
N PHE A 182 -16.54 16.25 13.01
CA PHE A 182 -17.83 16.88 13.31
C PHE A 182 -17.68 18.08 14.26
N ARG A 183 -16.97 17.90 15.38
CA ARG A 183 -16.75 18.99 16.38
C ARG A 183 -15.96 20.17 15.83
N LEU A 184 -15.06 19.92 14.89
CA LEU A 184 -14.18 20.92 14.29
C LEU A 184 -14.73 21.48 12.97
N ASP A 185 -15.96 21.14 12.60
CA ASP A 185 -16.58 21.54 11.33
C ASP A 185 -15.75 21.18 10.07
N ILE A 186 -14.90 20.15 10.16
CA ILE A 186 -14.03 19.71 9.07
C ILE A 186 -14.90 19.05 8.00
N GLN A 187 -14.90 19.61 6.78
CA GLN A 187 -15.63 19.12 5.61
C GLN A 187 -14.74 19.18 4.37
N GLY A 188 -15.02 18.34 3.39
CA GLY A 188 -14.27 18.35 2.14
C GLY A 188 -14.26 17.01 1.45
N LYS A 189 -13.19 16.76 0.70
CA LYS A 189 -13.04 15.55 -0.11
C LYS A 189 -11.74 14.84 0.27
N VAL A 190 -11.85 13.57 0.63
CA VAL A 190 -10.72 12.67 0.77
C VAL A 190 -10.57 11.89 -0.53
N SER A 191 -9.37 11.91 -1.10
CA SER A 191 -9.04 11.08 -2.27
C SER A 191 -8.09 9.98 -1.83
N ILE A 192 -8.44 8.72 -2.09
CA ILE A 192 -7.61 7.56 -1.79
C ILE A 192 -7.21 6.83 -3.08
N GLU A 193 -6.06 6.19 -3.05
CA GLU A 193 -5.58 5.28 -4.09
C GLU A 193 -5.28 3.92 -3.47
N PHE A 194 -5.65 2.87 -4.17
CA PHE A 194 -5.34 1.50 -3.77
C PHE A 194 -5.24 0.57 -4.98
N VAL A 195 -4.85 -0.66 -4.73
CA VAL A 195 -4.82 -1.73 -5.72
C VAL A 195 -5.96 -2.70 -5.42
N VAL A 196 -6.75 -3.00 -6.44
CA VAL A 196 -7.67 -4.15 -6.39
C VAL A 196 -6.89 -5.37 -6.87
N GLU A 197 -6.72 -6.33 -5.98
CA GLU A 197 -5.99 -7.57 -6.24
C GLU A 197 -6.81 -8.55 -7.09
N THR A 198 -6.18 -9.58 -7.65
CA THR A 198 -6.87 -10.59 -8.47
C THR A 198 -7.94 -11.38 -7.70
N SER A 199 -7.85 -11.36 -6.36
CA SER A 199 -8.83 -11.89 -5.41
C SER A 199 -10.04 -10.97 -5.20
N GLY A 200 -9.96 -9.71 -5.62
CA GLY A 200 -10.93 -8.65 -5.29
C GLY A 200 -10.65 -7.96 -3.94
N SER A 201 -9.57 -8.31 -3.25
CA SER A 201 -9.16 -7.61 -2.03
C SER A 201 -8.53 -6.24 -2.35
N VAL A 202 -8.46 -5.39 -1.34
CA VAL A 202 -7.82 -4.07 -1.42
C VAL A 202 -6.43 -4.12 -0.78
N SER A 203 -5.42 -3.66 -1.50
CA SER A 203 -4.04 -3.58 -1.03
C SER A 203 -3.41 -2.22 -1.37
N ASN A 204 -2.23 -1.92 -0.81
CA ASN A 204 -1.47 -0.70 -1.10
C ASN A 204 -2.28 0.61 -0.96
N LEU A 205 -3.20 0.62 0.00
CA LEU A 205 -4.14 1.70 0.24
C LEU A 205 -3.41 2.91 0.83
N ARG A 206 -3.58 4.07 0.20
CA ARG A 206 -3.02 5.35 0.66
C ARG A 206 -3.99 6.50 0.42
N THR A 207 -3.88 7.53 1.24
CA THR A 207 -4.52 8.81 1.00
C THR A 207 -3.67 9.66 0.06
N LEU A 208 -4.31 10.23 -0.96
CA LEU A 208 -3.73 11.20 -1.89
C LEU A 208 -4.00 12.63 -1.42
N ASN A 209 -5.26 12.93 -1.06
CA ASN A 209 -5.68 14.22 -0.54
C ASN A 209 -6.24 14.01 0.86
N PHE A 210 -5.50 14.52 1.85
CA PHE A 210 -5.82 14.37 3.27
C PHE A 210 -6.82 15.44 3.70
N LEU A 211 -7.80 15.03 4.51
CA LEU A 211 -8.74 15.95 5.15
C LEU A 211 -8.51 16.08 6.66
N GLY A 212 -7.98 15.03 7.31
CA GLY A 212 -7.76 15.00 8.76
C GLY A 212 -9.03 14.76 9.61
N GLY A 213 -8.89 14.84 10.93
CA GLY A 213 -10.00 14.67 11.88
C GLY A 213 -10.63 13.27 11.91
N GLY A 214 -9.94 12.26 11.41
CA GLY A 214 -10.43 10.87 11.27
C GLY A 214 -11.07 10.55 9.91
N CYS A 215 -11.20 11.52 9.00
CA CYS A 215 -11.88 11.33 7.71
C CYS A 215 -11.07 10.42 6.77
N ASP A 216 -9.74 10.45 6.86
CA ASP A 216 -8.86 9.67 6.02
C ASP A 216 -8.94 8.18 6.38
N GLU A 217 -8.98 7.88 7.69
CA GLU A 217 -9.18 6.54 8.23
C GLU A 217 -10.54 5.98 7.86
N GLU A 218 -11.58 6.80 7.94
CA GLU A 218 -12.93 6.41 7.55
C GLU A 218 -13.03 6.12 6.04
N ALA A 219 -12.41 6.96 5.21
CA ALA A 219 -12.32 6.72 3.77
C ALA A 219 -11.62 5.38 3.47
N MET A 220 -10.52 5.10 4.16
CA MET A 220 -9.81 3.83 4.03
C MET A 220 -10.65 2.63 4.50
N ARG A 221 -11.41 2.79 5.58
CA ARG A 221 -12.34 1.75 6.08
C ARG A 221 -13.43 1.43 5.06
N LEU A 222 -14.04 2.45 4.46
CA LEU A 222 -15.08 2.29 3.44
C LEU A 222 -14.56 1.51 2.23
N ALA A 223 -13.40 1.88 1.69
CA ALA A 223 -12.80 1.18 0.56
C ALA A 223 -12.57 -0.32 0.83
N ARG A 224 -12.17 -0.67 2.06
CA ARG A 224 -11.93 -2.06 2.48
C ARG A 224 -13.21 -2.84 2.79
N THR A 225 -14.30 -2.15 3.12
CA THR A 225 -15.60 -2.78 3.42
C THR A 225 -16.31 -3.22 2.13
N ILE A 226 -15.99 -2.59 1.00
CA ILE A 226 -16.56 -2.92 -0.30
C ILE A 226 -15.93 -4.20 -0.84
N CYS A 227 -16.77 -5.11 -1.29
CA CYS A 227 -16.32 -6.23 -2.11
C CYS A 227 -16.02 -5.75 -3.53
N TRP A 228 -14.80 -5.96 -4.03
CA TRP A 228 -14.44 -5.55 -5.38
C TRP A 228 -14.41 -6.73 -6.35
N ALA A 229 -14.83 -6.46 -7.58
CA ALA A 229 -14.52 -7.28 -8.73
C ALA A 229 -13.18 -6.78 -9.31
N PRO A 230 -12.20 -7.66 -9.55
CA PRO A 230 -10.94 -7.28 -10.14
C PRO A 230 -11.11 -6.84 -11.59
N ALA A 231 -10.17 -6.03 -12.06
CA ALA A 231 -10.07 -5.68 -13.47
C ALA A 231 -9.76 -6.92 -14.32
N LEU A 232 -10.13 -6.85 -15.60
CA LEU A 232 -9.87 -7.90 -16.58
C LEU A 232 -8.92 -7.42 -17.66
N LYS A 233 -7.99 -8.27 -18.03
CA LYS A 233 -7.13 -8.07 -19.20
C LYS A 233 -6.88 -9.41 -19.88
N ASN A 234 -7.13 -9.49 -21.18
CA ASN A 234 -7.01 -10.71 -21.98
C ASN A 234 -7.74 -11.91 -21.34
N GLY A 235 -8.94 -11.68 -20.80
CA GLY A 235 -9.76 -12.70 -20.14
C GLY A 235 -9.27 -13.17 -18.76
N ARG A 236 -8.21 -12.55 -18.21
CA ARG A 236 -7.67 -12.87 -16.87
C ARG A 236 -7.99 -11.79 -15.87
N ARG A 237 -8.19 -12.17 -14.60
CA ARG A 237 -8.27 -11.23 -13.49
C ARG A 237 -6.88 -10.66 -13.22
N VAL A 238 -6.74 -9.34 -13.21
CA VAL A 238 -5.44 -8.66 -13.04
C VAL A 238 -5.48 -7.66 -11.90
N ARG A 239 -4.28 -7.32 -11.38
CA ARG A 239 -4.12 -6.26 -10.38
C ARG A 239 -4.26 -4.91 -11.05
N SER A 240 -5.10 -4.03 -10.51
CA SER A 240 -5.28 -2.68 -11.07
C SER A 240 -5.31 -1.61 -9.99
N ILE A 241 -4.68 -0.47 -10.29
CA ILE A 241 -4.77 0.74 -9.46
C ILE A 241 -6.17 1.33 -9.61
N MET A 242 -6.77 1.76 -8.51
CA MET A 242 -8.02 2.50 -8.49
C MET A 242 -7.92 3.72 -7.59
N LYS A 243 -8.69 4.74 -7.92
CA LYS A 243 -8.82 5.96 -7.12
C LYS A 243 -10.28 6.14 -6.73
N LEU A 244 -10.50 6.52 -5.47
CA LEU A 244 -11.83 6.78 -4.94
C LEU A 244 -11.85 8.12 -4.21
N ASP A 245 -12.83 8.94 -4.56
CA ASP A 245 -13.10 10.22 -3.92
C ASP A 245 -14.31 10.08 -3.00
N ILE A 246 -14.13 10.42 -1.72
CA ILE A 246 -15.18 10.36 -0.70
C ILE A 246 -15.40 11.76 -0.14
N VAL A 247 -16.64 12.21 -0.18
CA VAL A 247 -17.02 13.57 0.20
C VAL A 247 -17.64 13.56 1.59
N PHE A 248 -17.03 14.31 2.51
CA PHE A 248 -17.51 14.55 3.85
C PHE A 248 -18.22 15.91 3.88
N ARG A 249 -19.53 15.88 4.10
CA ARG A 249 -20.38 17.07 4.22
C ARG A 249 -21.20 16.98 5.49
N LEU A 250 -21.23 18.07 6.25
CA LEU A 250 -22.12 18.19 7.39
C LEU A 250 -23.50 18.56 6.90
N ASP A 251 -24.51 17.93 7.48
CA ASP A 251 -25.91 18.31 7.26
C ASP A 251 -26.22 19.50 8.20
N PRO A 252 -26.51 20.70 7.66
CA PRO A 252 -26.84 21.86 8.49
C PRO A 252 -28.06 21.65 9.38
N SER A 253 -28.95 20.72 9.03
CA SER A 253 -30.19 20.43 9.76
C SER A 253 -30.01 19.50 10.96
N ARG A 254 -28.84 18.87 11.12
CA ARG A 254 -28.52 17.94 12.22
C ARG A 254 -27.62 18.57 13.29
N ARG A 255 -27.59 19.90 13.35
CA ARG A 255 -26.86 20.68 14.37
C ARG A 255 -27.71 20.96 15.59
#